data_AF-A0A6B3HRD2-F1
#
_entry.id   AF-A0A6B3HRD2-F1
#
_cell.length_a   1.000
_cell.length_b   1.000
_cell.length_c   1.000
_cell.angle_alpha   90.00
_cell.angle_beta   90.00
_cell.angle_gamma   90.00
#
_symmetry.space_group_name_H-M   'P 1'
#
loop_
_entity.id
_entity.type
_entity.pdbx_description
1 polymer ?
#
loop_
_entity_poly.entity_id
_entity_poly.type
_entity_poly.pdbx_seq_one_letter_code
_entity_poly.pdbx_strand_id
1 'polypeptide(L)'
;TAVGLLVPTLAAFWVMEPGTSYGTFVAVAALTGIGGGNFASSMTNINAFFPLREKGWALGLNAGGGNIGVPVVQLIGLLVIGTLGAAHPRIVLGVYIPLIVVAAVCAALYMDNLRPVRNDTGAAKEAVRDPHTWIMSALYIGTFGSFIG
;
A
#
# COMPACT_ATOMS: atom_id res chain seq x y z
N THR A 1 -2.68 10.34 -0.61
CA THR A 1 -2.47 8.87 -0.52
C THR A 1 -1.02 8.55 -0.19
N ALA A 2 -0.03 8.92 -1.02
CA ALA A 2 1.39 8.64 -0.76
C ALA A 2 1.93 9.18 0.60
N VAL A 3 1.56 10.40 0.99
CA VAL A 3 1.96 11.02 2.28
C VAL A 3 1.55 10.16 3.49
N GLY A 4 0.45 9.41 3.39
CA GLY A 4 -0.02 8.54 4.46
C GLY A 4 0.98 7.42 4.82
N LEU A 5 1.86 7.03 3.89
CA LEU A 5 2.91 6.02 4.15
C LEU A 5 4.05 6.54 5.02
N LEU A 6 4.23 7.86 5.12
CA LEU A 6 5.24 8.45 6.00
C LEU A 6 4.92 8.17 7.47
N VAL A 7 3.63 8.10 7.84
CA VAL A 7 3.21 7.84 9.22
C VAL A 7 3.71 6.48 9.74
N PRO A 8 3.38 5.33 9.11
CA PRO A 8 3.87 4.04 9.57
C PRO A 8 5.38 3.87 9.39
N THR A 9 5.98 4.42 8.32
CA THR A 9 7.44 4.24 8.07
C THR A 9 8.31 5.04 9.04
N LEU A 10 7.93 6.28 9.36
CA LEU A 10 8.63 7.06 10.38
C LEU A 10 8.40 6.47 11.77
N ALA A 11 7.17 6.07 12.11
CA ALA A 11 6.89 5.41 13.38
C ALA A 11 7.75 4.15 13.57
N ALA A 12 7.86 3.30 12.54
CA ALA A 12 8.73 2.13 12.56
C ALA A 12 10.22 2.51 12.71
N PHE A 13 10.68 3.54 12.01
CA PHE A 13 12.06 4.00 12.09
C PHE A 13 12.46 4.39 13.52
N TRP A 14 11.60 5.17 14.19
CA TRP A 14 11.83 5.63 15.56
C TRP A 14 11.78 4.49 16.57
N VAL A 15 10.87 3.52 16.40
CA VAL A 15 10.62 2.43 17.35
C VAL A 15 11.61 1.26 17.20
N MET A 16 12.31 1.12 16.06
CA MET A 16 13.28 0.04 15.82
C MET A 16 14.61 0.22 16.57
N GLU A 17 14.60 0.04 17.89
CA GLU A 17 15.78 0.03 18.76
C GLU A 17 15.81 -1.20 19.69
N PRO A 18 17.00 -1.61 20.18
CA PRO A 18 17.10 -2.66 21.18
C PRO A 18 16.28 -2.30 22.44
N GLY A 19 15.45 -3.22 22.90
CA GLY A 19 14.64 -3.04 24.11
C GLY A 19 13.20 -2.57 23.88
N THR A 20 12.83 -2.24 22.64
CA THR A 20 11.44 -1.94 22.29
C THR A 20 10.53 -3.16 22.51
N SER A 21 9.38 -2.93 23.16
CA SER A 21 8.42 -4.01 23.44
C SER A 21 7.77 -4.56 22.17
N TYR A 22 7.43 -5.85 22.18
CA TYR A 22 6.68 -6.48 21.10
C TYR A 22 5.32 -5.80 20.85
N GLY A 23 4.63 -5.36 21.91
CA GLY A 23 3.36 -4.64 21.79
C GLY A 23 3.48 -3.34 20.99
N THR A 24 4.60 -2.62 21.15
CA THR A 24 4.90 -1.42 20.35
C THR A 24 5.06 -1.77 18.87
N PHE A 25 5.76 -2.86 18.55
CA PHE A 25 5.87 -3.32 17.16
C PHE A 25 4.53 -3.72 16.55
N VAL A 26 3.65 -4.38 17.33
CA VAL A 26 2.28 -4.72 16.86
C VAL A 26 1.46 -3.46 16.58
N ALA A 27 1.54 -2.46 17.46
CA ALA A 27 0.82 -1.19 17.26
C ALA A 27 1.31 -0.45 16.01
N VAL A 28 2.62 -0.40 15.77
CA VAL A 28 3.19 0.18 14.55
C VAL A 28 2.84 -0.65 13.32
N ALA A 29 2.85 -1.98 13.42
CA ALA A 29 2.45 -2.88 12.34
C ALA A 29 0.99 -2.63 11.92
N ALA A 30 0.08 -2.37 12.86
CA ALA A 30 -1.30 -2.04 12.55
C ALA A 30 -1.41 -0.76 11.69
N LEU A 31 -0.52 0.22 11.88
CA LEU A 31 -0.49 1.44 11.06
C LEU A 31 -0.07 1.16 9.61
N THR A 32 0.66 0.07 9.35
CA THR A 32 1.06 -0.29 7.97
C THR A 32 -0.14 -0.64 7.08
N GLY A 33 -1.30 -0.94 7.68
CA GLY A 33 -2.58 -1.11 6.97
C GLY A 33 -3.00 0.11 6.14
N ILE A 34 -2.49 1.31 6.44
CA ILE A 34 -2.65 2.52 5.60
C ILE A 34 -2.14 2.27 4.17
N GLY A 35 -1.11 1.45 4.01
CA GLY A 35 -0.60 1.05 2.69
C GLY A 35 -1.63 0.30 1.85
N GLY A 36 -2.47 -0.54 2.46
CA GLY A 36 -3.59 -1.20 1.77
C GLY A 36 -4.64 -0.19 1.26
N GLY A 37 -4.91 0.85 2.04
CA GLY A 37 -5.79 1.95 1.62
C GLY A 37 -5.26 2.73 0.40
N ASN A 38 -3.93 2.82 0.24
CA ASN A 38 -3.32 3.43 -0.94
C ASN A 38 -3.53 2.62 -2.22
N PHE A 39 -3.54 1.29 -2.13
CA PHE A 39 -3.85 0.44 -3.27
C PHE A 39 -5.29 0.67 -3.75
N ALA A 40 -6.26 0.62 -2.83
CA ALA A 40 -7.67 0.85 -3.14
C ALA A 40 -7.92 2.23 -3.76
N SER A 41 -7.34 3.29 -3.18
CA SER A 41 -7.48 4.66 -3.71
C SER A 41 -6.76 4.87 -5.05
N SER A 42 -5.58 4.27 -5.26
CA SER A 42 -4.87 4.31 -6.54
C SER A 42 -5.69 3.68 -7.67
N MET A 43 -6.29 2.52 -7.42
CA MET A 43 -7.13 1.82 -8.40
C MET A 43 -8.38 2.63 -8.76
N THR A 44 -9.06 3.20 -7.77
CA THR A 44 -10.20 4.11 -8.00
C THR A 44 -9.79 5.33 -8.81
N ASN A 45 -8.63 5.92 -8.53
CA ASN A 45 -8.12 7.08 -9.23
C ASN A 45 -7.88 6.76 -10.72
N ILE A 46 -7.06 5.75 -11.04
CA ILE A 46 -6.75 5.40 -12.44
C ILE A 46 -8.00 4.98 -13.22
N ASN A 47 -8.94 4.28 -12.58
CA ASN A 47 -10.19 3.88 -13.22
C ASN A 47 -10.95 5.08 -13.83
N ALA A 48 -10.84 6.25 -13.20
CA ALA A 48 -11.52 7.47 -13.63
C ALA A 48 -10.82 8.22 -14.78
N PHE A 49 -9.52 7.96 -15.02
CA PHE A 49 -8.74 8.63 -16.08
C PHE A 49 -8.77 7.93 -17.44
N PHE A 50 -9.02 6.61 -17.50
CA PHE A 50 -8.88 5.83 -18.73
C PHE A 50 -10.24 5.40 -19.34
N PRO A 51 -10.39 5.46 -20.68
CA PRO A 51 -11.58 4.97 -21.37
C PRO A 51 -11.68 3.44 -21.27
N LEU A 52 -12.90 2.88 -21.38
CA LEU A 52 -13.19 1.46 -21.17
C LEU A 52 -12.26 0.50 -21.96
N ARG A 53 -11.90 0.86 -23.20
CA ARG A 53 -11.02 0.06 -24.07
C ARG A 53 -9.58 -0.10 -23.54
N GLU A 54 -9.07 0.88 -22.79
CA GLU A 54 -7.68 0.90 -22.29
C GLU A 54 -7.61 0.64 -20.79
N LYS A 55 -8.76 0.67 -20.11
CA LYS A 55 -8.88 0.54 -18.65
C LYS A 55 -8.27 -0.76 -18.13
N GLY A 56 -8.46 -1.88 -18.83
CA GLY A 56 -7.88 -3.17 -18.44
C GLY A 56 -6.35 -3.12 -18.38
N TRP A 57 -5.71 -2.52 -19.40
CA TRP A 57 -4.26 -2.37 -19.44
C TRP A 57 -3.75 -1.40 -18.37
N ALA A 58 -4.39 -0.24 -18.23
CA ALA A 58 -4.02 0.77 -17.23
C ALA A 58 -4.14 0.24 -15.80
N LEU A 59 -5.24 -0.44 -15.47
CA LEU A 59 -5.43 -1.07 -14.17
C LEU A 59 -4.46 -2.25 -13.95
N GLY A 60 -4.20 -3.05 -14.98
CA GLY A 60 -3.25 -4.16 -14.94
C GLY A 60 -1.82 -3.69 -14.66
N LEU A 61 -1.38 -2.62 -15.33
CA LEU A 61 -0.05 -2.04 -15.10
C LEU A 61 0.08 -1.43 -13.70
N ASN A 62 -0.95 -0.73 -13.22
CA ASN A 62 -0.95 -0.15 -11.87
C ASN A 62 -0.94 -1.24 -10.78
N ALA A 63 -1.84 -2.22 -10.88
CA ALA A 63 -1.93 -3.29 -9.91
C ALA A 63 -0.68 -4.19 -9.93
N GLY A 64 -0.25 -4.59 -11.14
CA GLY A 64 0.95 -5.40 -11.33
C GLY A 64 2.21 -4.68 -10.85
N GLY A 65 2.41 -3.43 -11.27
CA GLY A 65 3.53 -2.60 -10.86
C GLY A 65 3.56 -2.34 -9.35
N GLY A 66 2.40 -2.09 -8.73
CA GLY A 66 2.27 -1.95 -7.28
C GLY A 66 2.69 -3.21 -6.52
N ASN A 67 2.30 -4.39 -7.00
CA ASN A 67 2.65 -5.67 -6.37
C ASN A 67 4.14 -6.02 -6.48
N ILE A 68 4.87 -5.51 -7.48
CA ILE A 68 6.34 -5.65 -7.55
C ILE A 68 7.04 -5.02 -6.34
N GLY A 69 6.42 -4.06 -5.68
CA GLY A 69 6.97 -3.45 -4.46
C GLY A 69 7.26 -4.45 -3.33
N VAL A 70 6.47 -5.53 -3.22
CA VAL A 70 6.62 -6.56 -2.18
C VAL A 70 7.94 -7.33 -2.32
N PRO A 71 8.24 -8.00 -3.46
CA PRO A 71 9.53 -8.67 -3.61
C PRO A 71 10.70 -7.69 -3.58
N VAL A 72 10.54 -6.44 -4.03
CA VAL A 72 11.62 -5.44 -3.97
C VAL A 72 11.99 -5.10 -2.52
N VAL A 73 11.01 -4.87 -1.62
CA VAL A 73 11.33 -4.59 -0.21
C VAL A 73 11.94 -5.80 0.48
N GLN A 74 11.49 -7.01 0.12
CA GLN A 74 12.06 -8.26 0.65
C GLN A 74 13.51 -8.43 0.20
N LEU A 75 13.82 -8.21 -1.08
CA LEU A 75 15.19 -8.31 -1.60
C LEU A 75 16.12 -7.27 -0.98
N ILE A 76 15.66 -6.03 -0.79
CA ILE A 76 16.42 -4.99 -0.09
C ILE A 76 16.65 -5.40 1.38
N GLY A 77 15.63 -5.94 2.05
CA GLY A 77 15.74 -6.45 3.42
C GLY A 77 16.78 -7.57 3.52
N LEU A 78 16.71 -8.57 2.64
CA LEU A 78 17.67 -9.67 2.56
C LEU A 78 19.09 -9.16 2.26
N LEU A 79 19.24 -8.18 1.37
CA LEU A 79 20.52 -7.55 1.08
C LEU A 79 21.12 -6.88 2.32
N VAL A 80 20.32 -6.10 3.06
CA VAL A 80 20.75 -5.46 4.31
C VAL A 80 21.17 -6.51 5.33
N ILE A 81 20.35 -7.56 5.53
CA ILE A 81 20.69 -8.65 6.46
C ILE A 81 21.98 -9.36 6.03
N GLY A 82 22.13 -9.66 4.74
CA GLY A 82 23.28 -10.40 4.21
C GLY A 82 24.60 -9.62 4.19
N THR A 83 24.55 -8.29 4.17
CA THR A 83 25.76 -7.44 4.08
C THR A 83 26.10 -6.73 5.40
N LEU A 84 25.09 -6.23 6.11
CA LEU A 84 25.23 -5.39 7.29
C LEU A 84 24.71 -6.07 8.57
N GLY A 85 24.08 -7.23 8.44
CA GLY A 85 23.54 -8.01 9.56
C GLY A 85 22.13 -7.59 9.98
N ALA A 86 21.47 -8.47 10.72
CA ALA A 86 20.09 -8.27 11.18
C ALA A 86 19.93 -7.14 12.22
N ALA A 87 21.02 -6.60 12.76
CA ALA A 87 21.01 -5.52 13.74
C ALA A 87 20.71 -4.13 13.12
N HIS A 88 20.58 -4.03 11.79
CA HIS A 88 20.43 -2.76 11.09
C HIS A 88 19.13 -2.63 10.25
N PRO A 89 17.94 -2.98 10.80
CA PRO A 89 16.67 -2.98 10.05
C PRO A 89 16.23 -1.58 9.60
N ARG A 90 16.69 -0.53 10.29
CA ARG A 90 16.42 0.88 9.96
C ARG A 90 16.89 1.29 8.58
N ILE A 91 17.90 0.62 8.03
CA ILE A 91 18.46 0.96 6.72
C ILE A 91 17.41 0.77 5.61
N VAL A 92 16.59 -0.28 5.71
CA VAL A 92 15.49 -0.50 4.77
C VAL A 92 14.56 0.71 4.79
N LEU A 93 14.09 1.13 5.97
CA LEU A 93 13.23 2.31 6.10
C LEU A 93 13.91 3.59 5.62
N GLY A 94 15.21 3.75 5.88
CA GLY A 94 16.01 4.88 5.40
C GLY A 94 16.11 4.98 3.88
N VAL A 95 16.04 3.85 3.16
CA VAL A 95 15.96 3.83 1.69
C VAL A 95 14.55 4.21 1.22
N TYR A 96 13.51 3.72 1.90
CA TYR A 96 12.12 3.90 1.47
C TYR A 96 11.54 5.28 1.80
N ILE A 97 11.92 5.91 2.92
CA ILE A 97 11.39 7.22 3.31
C ILE A 97 11.65 8.29 2.22
N PRO A 98 12.88 8.47 1.68
CA PRO A 98 13.12 9.39 0.57
C PRO A 98 12.29 9.06 -0.68
N LEU A 99 12.14 7.79 -1.02
CA LEU A 99 11.33 7.36 -2.17
C LEU A 99 9.86 7.72 -2.01
N ILE A 100 9.32 7.58 -0.79
CA ILE A 100 7.94 8.00 -0.47
C ILE A 100 7.80 9.52 -0.61
N VAL A 101 8.78 10.29 -0.14
CA VAL A 101 8.78 11.75 -0.28
C VAL A 101 8.81 12.15 -1.74
N VAL A 102 9.71 11.57 -2.55
CA VAL A 102 9.78 11.83 -4.00
C VAL A 102 8.46 11.48 -4.67
N ALA A 103 7.87 10.32 -4.38
CA ALA A 103 6.58 9.92 -4.92
C ALA A 103 5.45 10.89 -4.52
N ALA A 104 5.44 11.36 -3.27
CA ALA A 104 4.47 12.33 -2.79
C ALA A 104 4.61 13.70 -3.48
N VAL A 105 5.84 14.17 -3.70
CA VAL A 105 6.13 15.41 -4.43
C VAL A 105 5.73 15.27 -5.90
N CYS A 106 6.12 14.19 -6.57
CA CYS A 106 5.72 13.92 -7.94
C CYS A 106 4.19 13.85 -8.08
N ALA A 107 3.50 13.18 -7.15
CA ALA A 107 2.05 13.15 -7.14
C ALA A 107 1.44 14.56 -6.98
N ALA A 108 2.00 15.39 -6.09
CA ALA A 108 1.52 16.76 -5.88
C ALA A 108 1.75 17.69 -7.08
N LEU A 109 2.81 17.46 -7.85
CA LEU A 109 3.18 18.33 -8.98
C LEU A 109 2.57 17.87 -10.31
N TYR A 110 2.36 16.56 -10.51
CA TYR A 110 2.04 16.00 -11.82
C TYR A 110 0.69 15.25 -11.89
N MET A 111 0.02 14.97 -10.77
CA MET A 111 -1.30 14.34 -10.83
C MET A 111 -2.41 15.36 -10.92
N ASP A 112 -3.26 15.21 -11.93
CA ASP A 112 -4.46 16.00 -12.09
C ASP A 112 -5.55 15.59 -11.08
N ASN A 113 -6.37 16.56 -10.68
CA ASN A 113 -7.54 16.29 -9.85
C ASN A 113 -8.78 16.22 -10.73
N LEU A 114 -9.47 15.09 -10.71
CA LEU A 114 -10.81 14.98 -11.29
C LEU A 114 -11.82 15.68 -10.37
N ARG A 115 -12.89 16.21 -10.98
CA ARG A 115 -13.98 16.87 -10.22
C ARG A 115 -14.48 15.93 -9.12
N PRO A 116 -14.85 16.46 -7.93
CA PRO A 116 -15.30 15.63 -6.82
C PRO A 116 -16.46 14.73 -7.26
N VAL A 117 -16.19 13.42 -7.35
CA VAL A 117 -17.25 12.43 -7.50
C VAL A 117 -17.97 12.36 -6.16
N ARG A 118 -19.29 12.58 -6.16
CA ARG A 118 -20.10 12.62 -4.95
C ARG A 118 -19.97 11.29 -4.22
N ASN A 119 -19.67 11.33 -2.92
CA ASN A 119 -19.50 10.12 -2.12
C ASN A 119 -20.83 9.35 -2.09
N ASP A 120 -20.86 8.15 -2.68
CA ASP A 120 -22.08 7.37 -2.81
C ASP A 120 -22.29 6.53 -1.53
N THR A 121 -22.95 7.13 -0.55
CA THR A 121 -23.12 6.54 0.79
C THR A 121 -24.00 5.29 0.81
N GLY A 122 -24.75 5.02 -0.27
CA GLY A 122 -25.62 3.85 -0.40
C GLY A 122 -24.92 2.60 -0.91
N ALA A 123 -23.92 2.73 -1.78
CA ALA A 123 -23.32 1.62 -2.51
C ALA A 123 -22.62 0.61 -1.59
N ALA A 124 -21.88 1.07 -0.57
CA ALA A 124 -21.21 0.18 0.38
C ALA A 124 -22.22 -0.66 1.20
N LYS A 125 -23.35 -0.05 1.58
CA LYS A 125 -24.41 -0.73 2.34
C LYS A 125 -25.13 -1.77 1.49
N GLU A 126 -25.32 -1.49 0.21
CA GLU A 126 -25.92 -2.42 -0.74
C GLU A 126 -24.99 -3.60 -1.03
N ALA A 127 -23.70 -3.34 -1.26
CA ALA A 127 -22.70 -4.39 -1.48
C ALA A 127 -22.61 -5.38 -0.32
N VAL A 128 -22.66 -4.90 0.93
CA VAL A 128 -22.63 -5.76 2.14
C VAL A 128 -23.86 -6.67 2.25
N ARG A 129 -25.01 -6.24 1.70
CA ARG A 129 -26.25 -7.02 1.72
C ARG A 129 -26.30 -8.10 0.64
N ASP A 130 -25.49 -7.98 -0.40
CA ASP A 130 -25.40 -8.97 -1.48
C ASP A 130 -24.56 -10.20 -1.03
N PRO A 131 -25.13 -11.42 -1.01
CA PRO A 131 -24.39 -12.64 -0.68
C PRO A 131 -23.19 -12.92 -1.60
N HIS A 132 -23.27 -12.53 -2.88
CA HIS A 132 -22.17 -12.73 -3.83
C HIS A 132 -20.94 -11.90 -3.47
N THR A 133 -21.11 -10.72 -2.85
CA THR A 133 -19.98 -9.92 -2.35
C THR A 133 -19.13 -10.72 -1.37
N TRP A 134 -19.76 -11.49 -0.49
CA TRP A 134 -19.05 -12.30 0.51
C TRP A 134 -18.35 -13.51 -0.12
N ILE A 135 -19.00 -14.17 -1.08
CA ILE A 135 -18.40 -15.30 -1.82
C ILE A 135 -17.17 -14.82 -2.58
N MET A 136 -17.30 -13.73 -3.34
CA MET A 136 -16.19 -13.16 -4.11
C MET A 136 -15.07 -12.65 -3.21
N SER A 137 -15.40 -12.03 -2.07
CA SER A 137 -14.40 -11.59 -1.09
C SER A 137 -13.63 -12.78 -0.51
N ALA A 138 -14.30 -13.88 -0.17
CA ALA A 138 -13.64 -15.09 0.33
C ALA A 138 -12.69 -15.70 -0.70
N LEU A 139 -13.12 -15.81 -1.96
CA LEU A 139 -12.27 -16.28 -3.06
C LEU A 139 -11.07 -15.36 -3.30
N TYR A 140 -11.28 -14.04 -3.21
CA TYR A 140 -10.21 -13.07 -3.37
C TYR A 140 -9.20 -13.13 -2.22
N ILE A 141 -9.66 -13.27 -0.98
CA ILE A 141 -8.78 -13.50 0.18
C ILE A 141 -7.97 -14.79 0.00
N GLY A 142 -8.62 -15.88 -0.44
CA GLY A 142 -7.95 -17.16 -0.66
C GLY A 142 -6.89 -17.13 -1.78
N THR A 143 -7.03 -16.23 -2.75
CA THR A 143 -6.10 -16.11 -3.88
C THR A 143 -5.08 -15.00 -3.66
N PHE A 144 -5.51 -13.73 -3.65
CA PHE A 144 -4.65 -12.57 -3.48
C PHE A 144 -4.07 -12.46 -2.06
N GLY A 145 -4.87 -12.76 -1.04
CA GLY A 145 -4.41 -12.74 0.35
C GLY A 145 -3.27 -13.73 0.60
N SER A 146 -3.34 -14.92 0.00
CA SER A 146 -2.28 -15.94 0.08
C SER A 146 -1.02 -15.59 -0.73
N PHE A 147 -1.11 -14.66 -1.69
CA PHE A 147 0.03 -14.22 -2.50
C PHE A 147 0.87 -13.13 -1.82
N ILE A 148 0.22 -12.22 -1.10
CA ILE A 148 0.88 -11.08 -0.42
C ILE A 148 1.21 -11.40 1.04
N GLY A 149 0.39 -12.23 1.71
CA GLY A 149 0.59 -12.65 3.10
C GLY A 149 1.71 -13.68 3.25
#